data_AF-A0A356TGN8-F1
#
_entry.id   AF-A0A356TGN8-F1
#
_cell.length_a   1.000
_cell.length_b   1.000
_cell.length_c   1.000
_cell.angle_alpha   90.00
_cell.angle_beta   90.00
_cell.angle_gamma   90.00
#
_symmetry.space_group_name_H-M   'P 1'
#
loop_
_entity.id
_entity.type
_entity.pdbx_description
1 polymer ?
#
loop_
_entity_poly.entity_id
_entity_poly.type
_entity_poly.pdbx_seq_one_letter_code
_entity_poly.pdbx_strand_id
1 'polypeptide(L)' 'VAGVSLGANDIGVLTAPDGRRYAVAVFVAGTTADAATRDAVIADAARAVTRSEASR' A
#
# COMPACT_ATOMS: atom_id res chain seq x y z
N VAL A 1 8.05 -26.24 6.87
CA VAL A 1 7.49 -25.61 5.65
C VAL A 1 7.48 -24.11 5.86
N ALA A 2 8.02 -23.31 4.95
CA ALA A 2 7.86 -21.86 5.02
C ALA A 2 6.39 -21.52 4.72
N GLY A 3 5.69 -20.89 5.67
CA GLY A 3 4.26 -20.61 5.56
C GLY A 3 4.01 -19.47 4.58
N VAL A 4 3.09 -19.68 3.63
CA VAL A 4 2.51 -18.58 2.84
C VAL A 4 1.76 -17.65 3.80
N SER A 5 2.04 -16.35 3.76
CA SER A 5 1.24 -15.38 4.51
C SER A 5 -0.18 -15.33 3.93
N LEU A 6 -1.20 -15.48 4.78
CA LEU A 6 -2.61 -15.43 4.37
C LEU A 6 -3.06 -14.02 3.96
N GLY A 7 -2.30 -12.98 4.28
CA GLY A 7 -2.54 -11.61 3.83
C GLY A 7 -1.78 -10.57 4.64
N ALA A 8 -1.25 -9.54 3.97
CA ALA A 8 -0.81 -8.28 4.55
C ALA A 8 -1.58 -7.17 3.84
N ASN A 9 -2.45 -6.50 4.58
CA ASN A 9 -3.41 -5.55 4.04
C ASN A 9 -3.31 -4.23 4.79
N ASP A 10 -3.64 -3.12 4.12
CA ASP A 10 -3.83 -1.82 4.77
C ASP A 10 -4.88 -0.99 4.03
N ILE A 11 -5.63 -0.18 4.77
CA ILE A 11 -6.71 0.67 4.25
C ILE A 11 -6.65 2.02 4.95
N GLY A 12 -6.63 3.12 4.17
CA GLY A 12 -6.57 4.46 4.72
C GLY A 12 -7.11 5.54 3.78
N VAL A 13 -7.23 6.76 4.31
CA VAL A 13 -7.53 7.96 3.54
C VAL A 13 -6.29 8.84 3.52
N LEU A 14 -5.81 9.16 2.32
CA LEU A 14 -4.67 10.04 2.07
C LEU A 14 -5.19 11.44 1.74
N THR A 15 -4.54 12.47 2.28
CA THR A 15 -4.79 13.86 1.90
C THR A 15 -3.62 14.35 1.06
N ALA A 16 -3.89 14.75 -0.18
CA ALA A 16 -2.90 15.35 -1.05
C ALA A 16 -2.57 16.79 -0.61
N PRO A 17 -1.42 17.36 -1.02
CA PRO A 17 -1.04 18.72 -0.66
C PRO A 17 -2.07 19.80 -1.04
N ASP A 18 -2.87 19.56 -2.08
CA ASP A 18 -3.93 20.46 -2.53
C ASP A 18 -5.27 20.27 -1.79
N GLY A 19 -5.31 19.40 -0.79
CA GLY A 19 -6.49 19.13 0.03
C GLY A 19 -7.44 18.07 -0.54
N ARG A 20 -7.21 17.51 -1.73
CA ARG A 20 -7.98 16.36 -2.23
C ARG A 20 -7.74 15.14 -1.34
N ARG A 21 -8.78 14.32 -1.13
CA ARG A 21 -8.73 13.10 -0.31
C ARG A 21 -8.95 11.85 -1.14
N TYR A 22 -8.16 10.81 -0.88
CA TYR A 22 -8.17 9.55 -1.61
C TYR A 22 -8.30 8.39 -0.63
N ALA A 23 -9.28 7.53 -0.83
CA ALA A 23 -9.32 6.24 -0.15
C ALA A 23 -8.39 5.27 -0.88
N VAL A 24 -7.50 4.60 -0.15
CA VAL A 24 -6.56 3.62 -0.67
C VAL A 24 -6.72 2.33 0.13
N ALA A 25 -6.88 1.21 -0.57
CA ALA A 25 -6.92 -0.12 0.01
C ALA A 25 -5.91 -1.00 -0.73
N VAL A 26 -4.99 -1.61 0.01
CA VAL A 26 -3.94 -2.48 -0.54
C VAL A 26 -4.07 -3.85 0.08
N PHE A 27 -4.09 -4.88 -0.76
CA PHE A 27 -4.15 -6.28 -0.34
C PHE A 27 -2.95 -7.02 -0.94
N VAL A 28 -2.09 -7.58 -0.08
CA VAL A 28 -0.94 -8.39 -0.48
C VAL A 28 -1.18 -9.82 0.00
N ALA A 29 -1.30 -10.77 -0.92
CA ALA A 29 -1.59 -12.17 -0.61
C ALA A 29 -0.74 -13.12 -1.47
N GLY A 30 -0.68 -14.40 -1.08
CA GLY A 30 -0.06 -15.44 -1.89
C GLY A 30 1.46 -15.35 -2.01
N THR A 31 2.12 -14.81 -0.99
CA THR A 31 3.58 -14.61 -0.99
C THR A 31 4.27 -15.27 0.20
N THR A 32 5.50 -15.71 -0.02
CA THR A 32 6.43 -16.18 1.02
C THR A 32 7.43 -15.09 1.44
N ALA A 33 7.31 -13.88 0.91
CA ALA A 33 8.14 -12.74 1.30
C ALA A 33 7.95 -12.41 2.78
N ASP A 34 8.97 -11.86 3.42
CA ASP A 34 8.93 -11.46 4.82
C ASP A 34 8.02 -10.25 5.07
N ALA A 35 7.81 -9.89 6.36
CA ALA A 35 6.95 -8.78 6.73
C ALA A 35 7.45 -7.44 6.17
N ALA A 36 8.74 -7.16 6.31
CA ALA A 36 9.35 -5.91 5.87
C ALA A 36 9.14 -5.68 4.36
N THR A 37 9.28 -6.73 3.55
CA THR A 37 9.05 -6.66 2.11
C THR A 37 7.58 -6.37 1.78
N ARG A 38 6.64 -7.03 2.47
CA ARG A 38 5.20 -6.78 2.25
C ARG A 38 4.80 -5.36 2.67
N ASP A 39 5.31 -4.87 3.79
CA ASP A 39 5.06 -3.51 4.28
C ASP A 39 5.64 -2.46 3.33
N ALA A 40 6.82 -2.72 2.75
CA ALA A 40 7.41 -1.86 1.72
C ALA A 40 6.53 -1.78 0.46
N VAL A 41 5.96 -2.90 0.01
CA VAL A 41 5.01 -2.91 -1.13
C VAL A 41 3.77 -2.07 -0.84
N ILE A 42 3.20 -2.19 0.36
CA ILE A 42 2.04 -1.38 0.78
C ILE A 42 2.41 0.12 0.77
N ALA A 43 3.57 0.47 1.34
CA ALA A 43 4.04 1.86 1.38
C ALA A 43 4.30 2.42 -0.03
N ASP A 44 4.87 1.63 -0.94
CA ASP A 44 5.12 2.03 -2.32
C ASP A 44 3.84 2.24 -3.11
N ALA A 45 2.82 1.41 -2.91
CA ALA A 45 1.49 1.61 -3.49
C ALA A 45 0.87 2.94 -3.02
N ALA A 46 0.91 3.24 -1.72
CA ALA A 46 0.42 4.51 -1.19
C ALA A 46 1.18 5.72 -1.76
N ARG A 47 2.52 5.64 -1.90
CA ARG A 47 3.35 6.70 -2.51
C ARG A 47 3.05 6.90 -4.00
N ALA A 48 2.76 5.83 -4.72
CA ALA A 48 2.43 5.92 -6.14
C ALA A 48 1.14 6.73 -6.35
N VAL A 49 0.13 6.49 -5.50
CA VAL A 49 -1.12 7.27 -5.50
C VAL A 49 -0.86 8.73 -5.17
N THR A 50 -0.11 9.05 -4.11
CA THR A 50 0.14 10.47 -3.77
C THR A 50 0.93 11.20 -4.86
N ARG A 51 1.87 10.53 -5.53
CA ARG A 51 2.66 11.11 -6.62
C ARG A 51 1.85 11.34 -7.90
N SER A 52 0.98 10.41 -8.28
CA SER A 52 0.14 10.56 -9.46
C SER A 52 -0.78 11.77 -9.32
N GLU A 53 -1.31 11.98 -8.12
CA GLU A 53 -2.23 13.07 -7.84
C GLU A 53 -1.53 14.41 -7.71
N ALA A 54 -0.31 14.45 -7.16
CA ALA A 54 0.50 15.67 -7.12
C ALA A 54 0.93 16.17 -8.51
N SER A 55 0.82 15.32 -9.53
CA SER A 55 1.20 15.62 -10.92
C SER A 55 0.00 15.99 -11.80
N ARG A 56 -1.22 16.05 -11.24
CA ARG A 56 -2.46 16.50 -11.88
C ARG A 56 -2.81 17.89 -11.40
#